data_AF-A0A0D2B3V9-F1
#
_entry.id   AF-A0A0D2B3V9-F1
#
_cell.length_a   1.000
_cell.length_b   1.000
_cell.length_c   1.000
_cell.angle_alpha   90.00
_cell.angle_beta   90.00
_cell.angle_gamma   90.00
#
_symmetry.space_group_name_H-M   'P 1'
#
loop_
_entity.id
_entity.type
_entity.pdbx_description
1 polymer ?
#
loop_
_entity_poly.entity_id
_entity_poly.type
_entity_poly.pdbx_seq_one_letter_code
_entity_poly.pdbx_strand_id
1 'polypeptide(L)'
;MSKTPDTSVESDDSTNYELRAARVVAQNPVQTRRSYFWDTLNKSPEERRFLFKLDAGILTITCLGFFIKYLDQANLVNAFVSGMKEDLNMFGNQLNYVTTIFTVGSIVGNIPSNLLITRIRPSIYLSTLMVFWSVLTMCLSRITNYQQLYALRFFIGLTESGFYPGIEYMLGSWYRRDELAKRAGIFNITGSIATMFSGYLMSAVIGLDGRGGLRGWQWLYIMDGVISLPIAAASFFVLPDYPETSRVWYLNEGDKAIAKRRMELEGRRKRQPFTKKKVLKILSSWHLWLLPLPIFFCVGAGGAGQPVFALYLKASKHPKYTLRQINNYPTTVPAMQAASTLAYTWISDSVLRGRRWPIILWATSINLVVFTSLAAWTIPVGWHWACYILMGQGVAISPMMMS
;
A
#
# COMPACT_ATOMS: atom_id res chain seq x y z
N MET A 1 -36.15 -7.89 -52.31
CA MET A 1 -35.10 -6.94 -51.86
C MET A 1 -34.86 -7.18 -50.37
N SER A 2 -34.11 -8.22 -50.01
CA SER A 2 -33.78 -8.54 -48.60
C SER A 2 -32.31 -8.20 -48.34
N LYS A 3 -32.05 -7.20 -47.52
CA LYS A 3 -30.73 -6.95 -46.94
C LYS A 3 -30.61 -7.76 -45.65
N THR A 4 -29.74 -8.77 -45.64
CA THR A 4 -29.16 -9.37 -44.44
C THR A 4 -28.06 -8.44 -43.90
N PRO A 5 -27.96 -8.16 -42.60
CA PRO A 5 -26.85 -7.40 -42.04
C PRO A 5 -25.65 -8.30 -41.72
N ASP A 6 -24.47 -7.79 -42.08
CA ASP A 6 -23.13 -8.36 -41.82
C ASP A 6 -22.93 -8.71 -40.34
N THR A 7 -22.80 -10.00 -40.05
CA THR A 7 -22.44 -10.53 -38.72
C THR A 7 -21.26 -11.51 -38.77
N SER A 8 -20.67 -11.75 -39.93
CA SER A 8 -19.64 -12.78 -40.14
C SER A 8 -18.20 -12.28 -40.01
N VAL A 9 -17.94 -10.97 -39.93
CA VAL A 9 -16.56 -10.43 -39.93
C VAL A 9 -15.97 -10.30 -38.51
N GLU A 10 -16.77 -9.99 -37.49
CA GLU A 10 -16.28 -9.91 -36.09
C GLU A 10 -15.99 -11.28 -35.45
N SER A 11 -16.63 -12.36 -35.93
CA SER A 11 -16.44 -13.71 -35.39
C SER A 11 -15.10 -14.35 -35.78
N ASP A 12 -14.56 -14.03 -36.96
CA ASP A 12 -13.30 -14.62 -37.44
C ASP A 12 -12.08 -14.01 -36.72
N ASP A 13 -12.08 -12.70 -36.48
CA ASP A 13 -10.98 -12.02 -35.80
C ASP A 13 -10.89 -12.40 -34.31
N SER A 14 -12.03 -12.43 -33.61
CA SER A 14 -12.10 -12.84 -32.20
C SER A 14 -11.61 -14.28 -31.99
N THR A 15 -11.97 -15.20 -32.88
CA THR A 15 -11.51 -16.60 -32.86
C THR A 15 -10.00 -16.70 -33.12
N ASN A 16 -9.45 -15.86 -34.01
CA ASN A 16 -8.01 -15.80 -34.28
C ASN A 16 -7.21 -15.29 -33.06
N TYR A 17 -7.74 -14.32 -32.33
CA TYR A 17 -7.12 -13.82 -31.09
C TYR A 17 -7.10 -14.87 -29.98
N GLU A 18 -8.16 -15.66 -29.80
CA GLU A 18 -8.20 -16.75 -28.80
C GLU A 18 -7.20 -17.87 -29.13
N LEU A 19 -7.09 -18.26 -30.41
CA LEU A 19 -6.12 -19.25 -30.87
C LEU A 19 -4.67 -18.77 -30.70
N ARG A 20 -4.40 -17.48 -30.96
CA ARG A 20 -3.09 -16.87 -30.70
C ARG A 20 -2.78 -16.84 -29.20
N ALA A 21 -3.73 -16.42 -28.36
CA ALA A 21 -3.57 -16.41 -26.91
C ALA A 21 -3.27 -17.82 -26.36
N ALA A 22 -3.92 -18.85 -26.89
CA ALA A 22 -3.66 -20.24 -26.50
C ALA A 22 -2.25 -20.73 -26.84
N ARG A 23 -1.61 -20.23 -27.91
CA ARG A 23 -0.22 -20.55 -28.28
C ARG A 23 0.81 -19.79 -27.44
N VAL A 24 0.46 -18.57 -27.03
CA VAL A 24 1.36 -17.63 -26.34
C VAL A 24 1.47 -17.93 -24.85
N VAL A 25 0.38 -18.40 -24.22
CA VAL A 25 0.29 -18.63 -22.77
C VAL A 25 0.63 -20.08 -22.43
N ALA A 26 1.79 -20.31 -21.83
CA ALA A 26 2.19 -21.62 -21.34
C ALA A 26 1.36 -22.06 -20.12
N GLN A 27 0.97 -23.35 -20.08
CA GLN A 27 0.24 -23.94 -18.94
C GLN A 27 1.09 -23.91 -17.65
N ASN A 28 2.39 -24.23 -17.75
CA ASN A 28 3.33 -24.22 -16.63
C ASN A 28 4.54 -23.33 -16.97
N PRO A 29 4.86 -22.30 -16.17
CA PRO A 29 6.05 -21.48 -16.40
C PRO A 29 7.33 -22.27 -16.09
N VAL A 30 8.29 -22.28 -17.01
CA VAL A 30 9.58 -22.94 -16.83
C VAL A 30 10.43 -22.13 -15.85
N GLN A 31 10.62 -22.65 -14.63
CA GLN A 31 11.45 -21.99 -13.61
C GLN A 31 12.95 -22.13 -13.95
N THR A 32 13.53 -21.08 -14.53
CA THR A 32 14.97 -20.97 -14.82
C THR A 32 15.66 -20.04 -13.80
N ARG A 33 16.99 -20.09 -13.63
CA ARG A 33 17.76 -19.12 -12.78
C ARG A 33 17.47 -17.64 -13.11
N ARG A 34 17.07 -17.32 -14.34
CA ARG A 34 16.62 -15.96 -14.75
C ARG A 34 15.21 -15.62 -14.24
N SER A 35 14.37 -16.64 -13.99
CA SER A 35 13.08 -16.51 -13.28
C SER A 35 13.27 -16.01 -11.87
N TYR A 36 14.43 -16.26 -11.26
CA TYR A 36 14.69 -15.82 -9.89
C TYR A 36 14.80 -14.31 -9.77
N PHE A 37 15.37 -13.68 -10.79
CA PHE A 37 15.56 -12.23 -10.80
C PHE A 37 14.29 -11.50 -11.25
N TRP A 38 13.62 -11.96 -12.32
CA TRP A 38 12.41 -11.32 -12.83
C TRP A 38 11.55 -12.27 -13.67
N ASP A 39 10.26 -12.43 -13.33
CA ASP A 39 9.39 -13.48 -13.89
C ASP A 39 9.05 -13.29 -15.37
N THR A 40 9.19 -12.06 -15.88
CA THR A 40 8.89 -11.76 -17.30
C THR A 40 9.98 -12.24 -18.26
N LEU A 41 11.15 -12.67 -17.77
CA LEU A 41 12.30 -13.02 -18.61
C LEU A 41 12.18 -14.41 -19.28
N ASN A 42 11.33 -15.31 -18.77
CA ASN A 42 11.13 -16.65 -19.33
C ASN A 42 9.85 -16.78 -20.17
N LYS A 43 9.09 -15.69 -20.30
CA LYS A 43 7.80 -15.67 -21.01
C LYS A 43 8.00 -15.30 -22.47
N SER A 44 7.05 -15.69 -23.32
CA SER A 44 7.08 -15.36 -24.75
C SER A 44 7.18 -13.83 -24.96
N PRO A 45 7.80 -13.36 -26.05
CA PRO A 45 7.96 -11.91 -26.30
C PRO A 45 6.64 -11.13 -26.28
N GLU A 46 5.55 -11.76 -26.71
CA GLU A 46 4.20 -11.20 -26.70
C GLU A 46 3.63 -11.12 -25.28
N GLU A 47 3.74 -12.19 -24.47
CA GLU A 47 3.33 -12.18 -23.07
C GLU A 47 4.15 -11.18 -22.24
N ARG A 48 5.44 -11.01 -22.56
CA ARG A 48 6.32 -10.02 -21.91
C ARG A 48 5.92 -8.58 -22.24
N ARG A 49 5.58 -8.29 -23.50
CA ARG A 49 5.06 -6.96 -23.90
C ARG A 49 3.73 -6.64 -23.23
N PHE A 50 2.84 -7.63 -23.16
CA PHE A 50 1.58 -7.51 -22.42
C PHE A 50 1.80 -7.19 -20.93
N LEU A 51 2.69 -7.96 -20.28
CA LEU A 51 3.03 -7.72 -18.87
C LEU A 51 3.66 -6.36 -18.64
N PHE A 52 4.54 -5.90 -19.54
CA PHE A 52 5.10 -4.56 -19.45
C PHE A 52 4.03 -3.46 -19.53
N LYS A 53 3.02 -3.61 -20.40
CA LYS A 53 1.89 -2.68 -20.46
C LYS A 53 1.07 -2.69 -19.16
N LEU A 54 0.81 -3.88 -18.61
CA LEU A 54 0.11 -4.00 -17.32
C LEU A 54 0.91 -3.39 -16.16
N ASP A 55 2.21 -3.63 -16.12
CA ASP A 55 3.11 -3.09 -15.10
C ASP A 55 3.17 -1.55 -15.23
N ALA A 56 3.35 -1.03 -16.44
CA ALA A 56 3.40 0.40 -16.70
C ALA A 56 2.09 1.13 -16.33
N GLY A 57 0.93 0.47 -16.49
CA GLY A 57 -0.37 1.03 -16.12
C GLY A 57 -0.75 0.76 -14.67
N ILE A 58 -1.10 -0.50 -14.37
CA ILE A 58 -1.66 -0.92 -13.08
C ILE A 58 -0.63 -0.78 -11.96
N LEU A 59 0.57 -1.32 -12.14
CA LEU A 59 1.56 -1.35 -11.05
C LEU A 59 2.03 0.06 -10.73
N THR A 60 2.32 0.89 -11.74
CA THR A 60 2.72 2.29 -11.54
C THR A 60 1.69 3.07 -10.73
N ILE A 61 0.42 3.06 -11.15
CA ILE A 61 -0.61 3.85 -10.46
C ILE A 61 -0.91 3.31 -9.06
N THR A 62 -0.86 1.99 -8.91
CA THR A 62 -1.02 1.30 -7.63
C THR A 62 0.09 1.71 -6.67
N CYS A 63 1.35 1.73 -7.13
CA CYS A 63 2.48 2.20 -6.36
C CYS A 63 2.35 3.69 -6.02
N LEU A 64 1.97 4.55 -6.98
CA LEU A 64 1.78 5.98 -6.73
C LEU A 64 0.66 6.28 -5.73
N GLY A 65 -0.47 5.57 -5.80
CA GLY A 65 -1.55 5.75 -4.84
C GLY A 65 -1.19 5.20 -3.45
N PHE A 66 -0.42 4.12 -3.38
CA PHE A 66 0.12 3.63 -2.11
C PHE A 66 1.18 4.57 -1.53
N PHE A 67 1.96 5.20 -2.40
CA PHE A 67 2.90 6.25 -2.03
C PHE A 67 2.14 7.40 -1.36
N ILE A 68 1.10 7.95 -1.99
CA ILE A 68 0.26 9.00 -1.40
C ILE A 68 -0.32 8.56 -0.06
N LYS A 69 -0.89 7.35 0.00
CA LYS A 69 -1.48 6.82 1.22
C LYS A 69 -0.50 6.85 2.40
N TYR A 70 0.73 6.36 2.21
CA TYR A 70 1.73 6.36 3.29
C TYR A 70 2.33 7.74 3.55
N LEU A 71 2.35 8.61 2.54
CA LEU A 71 2.75 10.01 2.66
C LEU A 71 1.80 10.77 3.60
N ASP A 72 0.50 10.73 3.35
CA ASP A 72 -0.56 11.38 4.15
C ASP A 72 -0.57 10.91 5.62
N GLN A 73 -0.34 9.61 5.84
CA GLN A 73 -0.26 9.05 7.19
C GLN A 73 0.98 9.54 7.94
N ALA A 74 2.15 9.53 7.29
CA ALA A 74 3.40 10.00 7.88
C ALA A 74 3.40 11.52 8.12
N ASN A 75 2.72 12.29 7.27
CA ASN A 75 2.60 13.75 7.38
C ASN A 75 1.99 14.18 8.72
N LEU A 76 1.10 13.40 9.34
CA LEU A 76 0.54 13.71 10.66
C LEU A 76 1.62 13.85 11.73
N VAL A 77 2.52 12.88 11.78
CA VAL A 77 3.57 12.80 12.79
C VAL A 77 4.57 13.92 12.58
N ASN A 78 5.00 14.11 11.33
CA ASN A 78 5.96 15.14 10.97
C ASN A 78 5.41 16.56 11.24
N ALA A 79 4.13 16.78 10.91
CA ALA A 79 3.42 18.02 11.23
C ALA A 79 3.30 18.25 12.75
N PHE A 80 2.90 17.22 13.50
CA PHE A 80 2.77 17.28 14.96
C PHE A 80 4.07 17.69 15.65
N VAL A 81 5.19 17.12 15.19
CA VAL A 81 6.51 17.41 15.75
C VAL A 81 6.98 18.81 15.36
N SER A 82 6.57 19.31 14.20
CA SER A 82 7.07 20.55 13.60
C SER A 82 6.16 21.79 13.76
N GLY A 83 5.35 21.85 14.81
CA GLY A 83 4.61 23.06 15.20
C GLY A 83 3.11 22.87 15.37
N MET A 84 2.50 21.85 14.75
CA MET A 84 1.05 21.62 14.88
C MET A 84 0.62 21.39 16.33
N LYS A 85 1.47 20.75 17.14
CA LYS A 85 1.19 20.52 18.57
C LYS A 85 0.99 21.84 19.32
N GLU A 86 1.92 22.77 19.13
CA GLU A 86 1.93 24.07 19.80
C GLU A 86 0.78 24.94 19.29
N ASP A 87 0.47 24.84 18.00
CA ASP A 87 -0.54 25.64 17.32
C ASP A 87 -1.99 25.27 17.61
N LEU A 88 -2.25 23.97 17.76
CA LEU A 88 -3.58 23.44 18.09
C LEU A 88 -3.74 23.17 19.60
N ASN A 89 -2.77 23.59 20.41
CA ASN A 89 -2.71 23.34 21.85
C ASN A 89 -2.93 21.86 22.20
N MET A 90 -2.24 20.97 21.48
CA MET A 90 -2.40 19.53 21.66
C MET A 90 -1.56 19.00 22.83
N PHE A 91 -2.23 18.56 23.90
CA PHE A 91 -1.58 18.06 25.11
C PHE A 91 -1.95 16.60 25.42
N GLY A 92 -1.06 15.89 26.13
CA GLY A 92 -1.28 14.51 26.58
C GLY A 92 -1.51 13.51 25.44
N ASN A 93 -2.59 12.74 25.54
CA ASN A 93 -2.89 11.61 24.65
C ASN A 93 -3.60 11.99 23.34
N GLN A 94 -3.75 13.28 23.05
CA GLN A 94 -4.54 13.73 21.90
C GLN A 94 -3.97 13.26 20.55
N LEU A 95 -2.64 13.19 20.37
CA LEU A 95 -2.04 12.60 19.16
C LEU A 95 -2.45 11.13 18.99
N ASN A 96 -2.48 10.38 20.09
CA ASN A 96 -2.90 8.99 20.08
C ASN A 96 -4.39 8.88 19.71
N TYR A 97 -5.24 9.76 20.24
CA TYR A 97 -6.65 9.83 19.85
C TYR A 97 -6.84 10.18 18.36
N VAL A 98 -6.05 11.09 17.77
CA VAL A 98 -6.09 11.34 16.31
C VAL A 98 -5.86 10.05 15.53
N THR A 99 -4.82 9.31 15.90
CA THR A 99 -4.43 8.05 15.23
C THR A 99 -5.48 6.96 15.44
N THR A 100 -6.06 6.89 16.64
CA THR A 100 -7.13 5.95 16.98
C THR A 100 -8.40 6.24 16.19
N ILE A 101 -8.82 7.50 16.08
CA ILE A 101 -10.02 7.88 15.32
C ILE A 101 -9.88 7.59 13.83
N PHE A 102 -8.69 7.83 13.26
CA PHE A 102 -8.37 7.38 11.91
C PHE A 102 -8.56 5.87 11.76
N THR A 103 -8.02 5.08 12.71
CA THR A 103 -8.15 3.62 12.72
C THR A 103 -9.61 3.17 12.82
N VAL A 104 -10.40 3.81 13.68
CA VAL A 104 -11.85 3.55 13.80
C VAL A 104 -12.56 3.84 12.48
N GLY A 105 -12.27 4.98 11.85
CA GLY A 105 -12.79 5.31 10.52
C GLY A 105 -12.44 4.24 9.49
N SER A 106 -11.20 3.76 9.50
CA SER A 106 -10.77 2.70 8.60
C SER A 106 -11.43 1.35 8.87
N ILE A 107 -11.67 0.97 10.12
CA ILE A 107 -12.41 -0.25 10.46
C ILE A 107 -13.85 -0.16 9.93
N VAL A 108 -14.51 0.97 10.19
CA VAL A 108 -15.88 1.21 9.73
C VAL A 108 -15.96 1.21 8.20
N GLY A 109 -14.96 1.77 7.51
CA GLY A 109 -14.92 1.85 6.05
C GLY A 109 -14.54 0.56 5.33
N ASN A 110 -13.78 -0.33 5.99
CA ASN A 110 -13.37 -1.61 5.41
C ASN A 110 -14.55 -2.51 5.01
N ILE A 111 -15.57 -2.60 5.87
CA ILE A 111 -16.77 -3.43 5.61
C ILE A 111 -17.56 -2.94 4.39
N PRO A 112 -18.02 -1.68 4.33
CA PRO A 112 -18.76 -1.17 3.18
C PRO A 112 -17.91 -1.15 1.92
N SER A 113 -16.61 -0.84 2.02
CA SER A 113 -15.73 -0.83 0.86
C SER A 113 -15.57 -2.21 0.22
N ASN A 114 -15.36 -3.25 1.03
CA ASN A 114 -15.28 -4.63 0.54
C ASN A 114 -16.59 -5.13 -0.08
N LEU A 115 -17.73 -4.58 0.31
CA LEU A 115 -19.00 -4.86 -0.36
C LEU A 115 -19.13 -4.06 -1.68
N LEU A 116 -18.74 -2.80 -1.67
CA LEU A 116 -18.85 -1.89 -2.84
C LEU A 116 -17.92 -2.29 -3.98
N ILE A 117 -16.69 -2.76 -3.69
CA ILE A 117 -15.75 -3.21 -4.73
C ILE A 117 -16.31 -4.38 -5.56
N THR A 118 -17.24 -5.16 -5.00
CA THR A 118 -17.91 -6.23 -5.74
C THR A 118 -18.99 -5.73 -6.70
N ARG A 119 -19.50 -4.52 -6.51
CA ARG A 119 -20.60 -3.95 -7.30
C ARG A 119 -20.17 -2.84 -8.25
N ILE A 120 -19.18 -2.04 -7.85
CA ILE A 120 -18.70 -0.88 -8.60
C ILE A 120 -17.47 -1.28 -9.43
N ARG A 121 -17.30 -0.60 -10.56
CA ARG A 121 -16.09 -0.71 -11.39
C ARG A 121 -14.86 -0.23 -10.60
N PRO A 122 -13.78 -1.03 -10.50
CA PRO A 122 -12.61 -0.68 -9.71
C PRO A 122 -11.94 0.63 -10.15
N SER A 123 -11.90 0.95 -11.45
CA SER A 123 -11.29 2.19 -11.95
C SER A 123 -11.94 3.44 -11.34
N ILE A 124 -13.27 3.51 -11.39
CA ILE A 124 -14.06 4.62 -10.85
C ILE A 124 -14.01 4.61 -9.32
N TYR A 125 -14.19 3.45 -8.71
CA TYR A 125 -14.25 3.33 -7.26
C TYR A 125 -12.94 3.78 -6.61
N LEU A 126 -11.81 3.20 -7.04
CA LEU A 126 -10.50 3.53 -6.46
C LEU A 126 -10.15 4.98 -6.68
N SER A 127 -10.32 5.49 -7.91
CA SER A 127 -10.00 6.89 -8.24
C SER A 127 -10.87 7.88 -7.44
N THR A 128 -12.14 7.59 -7.25
CA THR A 128 -13.04 8.45 -6.44
C THR A 128 -12.60 8.48 -4.98
N LEU A 129 -12.20 7.33 -4.41
CA LEU A 129 -11.61 7.30 -3.08
C LEU A 129 -10.35 8.16 -3.03
N MET A 130 -9.45 8.02 -4.02
CA MET A 130 -8.19 8.79 -4.10
C MET A 130 -8.45 10.29 -4.05
N VAL A 131 -9.35 10.78 -4.90
CA VAL A 131 -9.70 12.19 -4.95
C VAL A 131 -10.32 12.65 -3.64
N PHE A 132 -11.26 11.87 -3.09
CA PHE A 132 -11.99 12.27 -1.89
C PHE A 132 -11.08 12.37 -0.66
N TRP A 133 -10.22 11.37 -0.41
CA TRP A 133 -9.28 11.46 0.71
C TRP A 133 -8.26 12.58 0.48
N SER A 134 -7.77 12.79 -0.75
CA SER A 134 -6.76 13.81 -1.04
C SER A 134 -7.31 15.23 -0.81
N VAL A 135 -8.56 15.47 -1.19
CA VAL A 135 -9.27 16.72 -0.88
C VAL A 135 -9.43 16.90 0.62
N LEU A 136 -9.81 15.86 1.36
CA LEU A 136 -9.92 15.93 2.82
C LEU A 136 -8.55 16.20 3.49
N THR A 137 -7.48 15.60 2.98
CA THR A 137 -6.10 15.87 3.43
C THR A 137 -5.72 17.32 3.17
N MET A 138 -6.06 17.90 2.03
CA MET A 138 -5.86 19.34 1.78
C MET A 138 -6.62 20.22 2.76
N CYS A 139 -7.84 19.84 3.13
CA CYS A 139 -8.64 20.55 4.13
C CYS A 139 -7.94 20.57 5.51
N LEU A 140 -7.05 19.62 5.82
CA LEU A 140 -6.24 19.65 7.05
C LEU A 140 -5.34 20.88 7.13
N SER A 141 -4.95 21.49 6.01
CA SER A 141 -4.11 22.71 6.02
C SER A 141 -4.78 23.93 6.67
N ARG A 142 -6.12 23.94 6.78
CA ARG A 142 -6.90 25.09 7.27
C ARG A 142 -7.54 24.86 8.64
N ILE A 143 -7.19 23.78 9.33
CA ILE A 143 -7.75 23.49 10.65
C ILE A 143 -7.25 24.51 11.68
N THR A 144 -8.14 24.89 12.58
CA THR A 144 -7.84 25.80 13.70
C THR A 144 -8.00 25.11 15.05
N ASN A 145 -8.72 23.98 15.10
CA ASN A 145 -9.04 23.26 16.34
C ASN A 145 -8.73 21.76 16.22
N TYR A 146 -8.31 21.13 17.33
CA TYR A 146 -8.04 19.69 17.39
C TYR A 146 -9.30 18.82 17.14
N GLN A 147 -10.50 19.34 17.43
CA GLN A 147 -11.76 18.63 17.15
C GLN A 147 -12.02 18.51 15.64
N GLN A 148 -11.67 19.54 14.85
CA GLN A 148 -11.75 19.49 13.39
C GLN A 148 -10.77 18.46 12.82
N LEU A 149 -9.57 18.37 13.42
CA LEU A 149 -8.58 17.35 13.07
C LEU A 149 -9.15 15.94 13.28
N TYR A 150 -9.84 15.68 14.40
CA TYR A 150 -10.49 14.39 14.66
C TYR A 150 -11.57 14.06 13.62
N ALA A 151 -12.46 14.99 13.32
CA ALA A 151 -13.53 14.78 12.34
C ALA A 151 -12.96 14.48 10.95
N LEU A 152 -12.02 15.29 10.46
CA LEU A 152 -11.38 15.08 9.16
C LEU A 152 -10.63 13.74 9.12
N ARG A 153 -9.91 13.38 10.19
CA ARG A 153 -9.19 12.10 10.27
C ARG A 153 -10.10 10.89 10.25
N PHE A 154 -11.30 10.98 10.82
CA PHE A 154 -12.30 9.92 10.70
C PHE A 154 -12.72 9.72 9.23
N PHE A 155 -13.06 10.80 8.51
CA PHE A 155 -13.47 10.72 7.11
C PHE A 155 -12.35 10.31 6.15
N ILE A 156 -11.12 10.75 6.42
CA ILE A 156 -9.93 10.27 5.70
C ILE A 156 -9.78 8.76 5.93
N GLY A 157 -9.81 8.30 7.18
CA GLY A 157 -9.73 6.87 7.51
C GLY A 157 -10.83 6.04 6.84
N LEU A 158 -12.05 6.56 6.79
CA LEU A 158 -13.22 5.93 6.16
C LEU A 158 -13.05 5.75 4.63
N THR A 159 -12.43 6.73 3.98
CA THR A 159 -12.28 6.73 2.51
C THR A 159 -11.02 6.00 2.07
N GLU A 160 -9.96 6.08 2.86
CA GLU A 160 -8.69 5.41 2.59
C GLU A 160 -8.76 3.88 2.82
N SER A 161 -9.66 3.39 3.68
CA SER A 161 -9.75 1.96 4.00
C SER A 161 -10.00 1.06 2.80
N GLY A 162 -10.70 1.58 1.79
CA GLY A 162 -11.08 0.81 0.62
C GLY A 162 -9.98 0.62 -0.42
N PHE A 163 -8.91 1.40 -0.30
CA PHE A 163 -7.89 1.47 -1.34
C PHE A 163 -7.01 0.21 -1.39
N TYR A 164 -6.57 -0.28 -0.22
CA TYR A 164 -5.73 -1.48 -0.13
C TYR A 164 -6.42 -2.77 -0.64
N PRO A 165 -7.60 -3.17 -0.11
CA PRO A 165 -8.32 -4.32 -0.66
C PRO A 165 -8.73 -4.10 -2.13
N GLY A 166 -9.00 -2.84 -2.47
CA GLY A 166 -9.09 -2.30 -3.82
C GLY A 166 -8.05 -2.81 -4.80
N ILE A 167 -6.81 -2.45 -4.48
CA ILE A 167 -5.62 -2.80 -5.23
C ILE A 167 -5.39 -4.30 -5.24
N GLU A 168 -5.46 -4.97 -4.09
CA GLU A 168 -5.21 -6.42 -3.99
C GLU A 168 -6.17 -7.21 -4.89
N TYR A 169 -7.44 -6.78 -4.90
CA TYR A 169 -8.45 -7.35 -5.78
C TYR A 169 -8.15 -7.10 -7.27
N MET A 170 -7.66 -5.90 -7.61
CA MET A 170 -7.27 -5.56 -8.98
C MET A 170 -6.03 -6.33 -9.43
N LEU A 171 -4.95 -6.32 -8.64
CA LEU A 171 -3.72 -7.05 -8.92
C LEU A 171 -4.00 -8.53 -9.09
N GLY A 172 -4.80 -9.11 -8.20
CA GLY A 172 -5.25 -10.48 -8.36
C GLY A 172 -5.95 -10.68 -9.72
N SER A 173 -6.83 -9.78 -10.12
CA SER A 173 -7.63 -9.96 -11.35
C SER A 173 -6.82 -9.93 -12.64
N TRP A 174 -5.59 -9.41 -12.62
CA TRP A 174 -4.75 -9.24 -13.80
C TRP A 174 -3.46 -10.10 -13.80
N TYR A 175 -2.91 -10.40 -12.62
CA TYR A 175 -1.65 -11.13 -12.47
C TYR A 175 -1.86 -12.59 -12.04
N ARG A 176 -0.94 -13.47 -12.48
CA ARG A 176 -0.90 -14.88 -12.03
C ARG A 176 -0.19 -15.01 -10.67
N ARG A 177 -0.31 -16.15 -10.01
CA ARG A 177 0.26 -16.35 -8.65
C ARG A 177 1.79 -16.29 -8.62
N ASP A 178 2.45 -16.76 -9.66
CA ASP A 178 3.90 -16.71 -9.86
C ASP A 178 4.44 -15.27 -9.95
N GLU A 179 3.58 -14.35 -10.40
CA GLU A 179 3.91 -12.97 -10.71
C GLU A 179 3.59 -11.96 -9.60
N LEU A 180 2.67 -12.34 -8.72
CA LEU A 180 2.10 -11.46 -7.71
C LEU A 180 3.12 -11.14 -6.61
N ALA A 181 3.93 -12.12 -6.22
CA ALA A 181 4.88 -11.98 -5.10
C ALA A 181 5.90 -10.85 -5.33
N LYS A 182 6.52 -10.77 -6.51
CA LYS A 182 7.54 -9.74 -6.81
C LYS A 182 6.92 -8.35 -6.93
N ARG A 183 5.74 -8.26 -7.53
CA ARG A 183 4.99 -7.00 -7.67
C ARG A 183 4.50 -6.50 -6.32
N ALA A 184 4.02 -7.40 -5.45
CA ALA A 184 3.68 -7.09 -4.07
C ALA A 184 4.91 -6.62 -3.26
N GLY A 185 6.11 -7.15 -3.54
CA GLY A 185 7.37 -6.66 -2.99
C GLY A 185 7.64 -5.19 -3.35
N ILE A 186 7.55 -4.84 -4.64
CA ILE A 186 7.70 -3.45 -5.13
C ILE A 186 6.66 -2.52 -4.50
N PHE A 187 5.42 -3.00 -4.43
CA PHE A 187 4.32 -2.27 -3.80
C PHE A 187 4.62 -1.93 -2.32
N ASN A 188 5.10 -2.91 -1.55
CA ASN A 188 5.44 -2.69 -0.13
C ASN A 188 6.61 -1.73 0.07
N ILE A 189 7.64 -1.83 -0.77
CA ILE A 189 8.80 -0.92 -0.72
C ILE A 189 8.36 0.52 -0.96
N THR A 190 7.39 0.72 -1.85
CA THR A 190 6.86 2.06 -2.17
C THR A 190 6.29 2.75 -0.93
N GLY A 191 5.61 2.02 -0.04
CA GLY A 191 5.12 2.58 1.22
C GLY A 191 6.24 3.06 2.14
N SER A 192 7.34 2.31 2.21
CA SER A 192 8.52 2.71 3.00
C SER A 192 9.18 3.97 2.43
N ILE A 193 9.34 4.03 1.10
CA ILE A 193 9.90 5.20 0.40
C ILE A 193 9.02 6.43 0.63
N ALA A 194 7.69 6.29 0.61
CA ALA A 194 6.75 7.38 0.86
C ALA A 194 6.87 7.96 2.27
N THR A 195 6.97 7.10 3.29
CA THR A 195 7.18 7.53 4.67
C THR A 195 8.52 8.28 4.83
N MET A 196 9.58 7.84 4.14
CA MET A 196 10.84 8.58 4.09
C MET A 196 10.68 9.95 3.42
N PHE A 197 10.01 9.99 2.27
CA PHE A 197 9.78 11.22 1.52
C PHE A 197 8.99 12.25 2.34
N SER A 198 8.01 11.83 3.14
CA SER A 198 7.26 12.70 4.06
C SER A 198 8.18 13.48 5.01
N GLY A 199 9.18 12.82 5.62
CA GLY A 199 10.12 13.46 6.54
C GLY A 199 10.96 14.52 5.86
N TYR A 200 11.48 14.21 4.67
CA TYR A 200 12.25 15.17 3.86
C TYR A 200 11.40 16.32 3.34
N LEU A 201 10.17 16.04 2.91
CA LEU A 201 9.19 17.03 2.48
C LEU A 201 8.92 18.01 3.62
N MET A 202 8.71 17.52 4.84
CA MET A 202 8.52 18.40 6.00
C MET A 202 9.76 19.26 6.29
N SER A 203 10.95 18.67 6.25
CA SER A 203 12.22 19.40 6.41
C SER A 203 12.41 20.52 5.40
N ALA A 204 11.96 20.33 4.15
CA ALA A 204 11.99 21.36 3.11
C ALA A 204 10.94 22.45 3.37
N VAL A 205 9.72 22.06 3.73
CA VAL A 205 8.59 22.97 3.91
C VAL A 205 8.72 23.85 5.17
N ILE A 206 9.48 23.42 6.19
CA ILE A 206 9.81 24.27 7.34
C ILE A 206 10.48 25.59 6.91
N GLY A 207 11.20 25.63 5.78
CA GLY A 207 11.77 26.86 5.24
C GLY A 207 10.74 27.85 4.65
N LEU A 208 9.48 27.43 4.47
CA LEU A 208 8.37 28.24 3.96
C LEU A 208 7.51 28.81 5.10
N ASP A 209 7.91 28.62 6.36
CA ASP A 209 7.17 29.12 7.51
C ASP A 209 6.96 30.64 7.44
N GLY A 210 5.72 31.09 7.65
CA GLY A 210 5.31 32.49 7.55
C GLY A 210 5.06 33.01 6.12
N ARG A 211 5.41 32.26 5.07
CA ARG A 211 5.08 32.67 3.70
C ARG A 211 3.58 32.53 3.44
N GLY A 212 2.94 33.62 2.99
CA GLY A 212 1.50 33.65 2.73
C GLY A 212 0.62 33.57 3.99
N GLY A 213 1.19 33.85 5.18
CA GLY A 213 0.47 33.78 6.45
C GLY A 213 0.16 32.36 6.93
N LEU A 214 0.74 31.35 6.28
CA LEU A 214 0.58 29.94 6.64
C LEU A 214 1.82 29.43 7.38
N ARG A 215 1.58 28.52 8.31
CA ARG A 215 2.62 27.86 9.10
C ARG A 215 3.25 26.71 8.31
N GLY A 216 4.48 26.32 8.63
CA GLY A 216 5.20 25.25 7.94
C GLY A 216 4.41 23.94 7.81
N TRP A 217 3.70 23.50 8.86
CA TRP A 217 2.90 22.27 8.78
C TRP A 217 1.64 22.41 7.91
N GLN A 218 1.10 23.62 7.73
CA GLN A 218 -0.05 23.86 6.86
C GLN A 218 0.36 23.75 5.39
N TRP A 219 1.54 24.29 5.07
CA TRP A 219 2.14 24.12 3.75
C TRP A 219 2.42 22.65 3.42
N LEU A 220 2.73 21.81 4.42
CA LEU A 220 2.93 20.36 4.21
C LEU A 220 1.69 19.74 3.57
N TYR A 221 0.50 19.95 4.16
CA TYR A 221 -0.76 19.41 3.64
C TYR A 221 -1.18 20.00 2.29
N ILE A 222 -0.80 21.26 2.01
CA ILE A 222 -1.04 21.85 0.68
C ILE A 222 -0.17 21.17 -0.37
N MET A 223 1.13 21.03 -0.11
CA MET A 223 2.06 20.35 -1.03
C MET A 223 1.68 18.89 -1.24
N ASP A 224 1.26 18.22 -0.18
CA ASP A 224 0.72 16.85 -0.21
C ASP A 224 -0.49 16.73 -1.14
N GLY A 225 -1.43 17.67 -1.02
CA GLY A 225 -2.58 17.81 -1.92
C GLY A 225 -2.21 18.03 -3.39
N VAL A 226 -1.23 18.91 -3.63
CA VAL A 226 -0.75 19.22 -4.99
C VAL A 226 -0.08 18.02 -5.64
N ILE A 227 0.57 17.15 -4.87
CA ILE A 227 1.18 15.91 -5.38
C ILE A 227 0.10 14.83 -5.58
N SER A 228 -0.84 14.70 -4.64
CA SER A 228 -1.82 13.63 -4.61
C SER A 228 -2.95 13.79 -5.62
N LEU A 229 -3.47 15.01 -5.81
CA LEU A 229 -4.61 15.26 -6.72
C LEU A 229 -4.32 14.92 -8.19
N PRO A 230 -3.17 15.29 -8.79
CA PRO A 230 -2.86 14.90 -10.17
C PRO A 230 -2.74 13.38 -10.33
N ILE A 231 -2.18 12.69 -9.34
CA ILE A 231 -2.07 11.22 -9.36
C ILE A 231 -3.46 10.59 -9.22
N ALA A 232 -4.32 11.10 -8.34
CA ALA A 232 -5.70 10.67 -8.19
C ALA A 232 -6.53 10.93 -9.47
N ALA A 233 -6.29 12.03 -10.18
CA ALA A 233 -6.90 12.29 -11.48
C ALA A 233 -6.36 11.34 -12.55
N ALA A 234 -5.03 11.11 -12.58
CA ALA A 234 -4.40 10.17 -13.50
C ALA A 234 -4.88 8.74 -13.29
N SER A 235 -5.20 8.35 -12.05
CA SER A 235 -5.70 7.01 -11.75
C SER A 235 -7.00 6.71 -12.47
N PHE A 236 -7.85 7.72 -12.68
CA PHE A 236 -9.11 7.55 -13.42
C PHE A 236 -8.89 7.16 -14.89
N PHE A 237 -7.84 7.67 -15.53
CA PHE A 237 -7.55 7.40 -16.94
C PHE A 237 -6.69 6.15 -17.16
N VAL A 238 -5.85 5.80 -16.18
CA VAL A 238 -4.85 4.73 -16.31
C VAL A 238 -5.35 3.40 -15.73
N LEU A 239 -6.18 3.41 -14.67
CA LEU A 239 -6.64 2.17 -14.03
C LEU A 239 -7.59 1.38 -14.96
N PRO A 240 -7.25 0.13 -15.31
CA PRO A 240 -8.18 -0.73 -16.02
C PRO A 240 -9.24 -1.31 -15.10
N ASP A 241 -10.42 -1.52 -15.68
CA ASP A 241 -11.48 -2.30 -15.08
C ASP A 241 -11.13 -3.80 -15.08
N TYR A 242 -12.15 -4.67 -15.05
CA TYR A 242 -11.93 -6.11 -15.14
C TYR A 242 -11.33 -6.49 -16.50
N PRO A 243 -10.57 -7.59 -16.60
CA PRO A 243 -10.08 -8.12 -17.89
C PRO A 243 -11.20 -8.25 -18.93
N GLU A 244 -12.40 -8.61 -18.49
CA GLU A 244 -13.59 -8.78 -19.33
C GLU A 244 -14.22 -7.47 -19.81
N THR A 245 -14.07 -6.37 -19.07
CA THR A 245 -14.77 -5.09 -19.32
C THR A 245 -13.82 -3.90 -19.50
N SER A 246 -12.51 -4.14 -19.52
CA SER A 246 -11.49 -3.09 -19.63
C SER A 246 -11.65 -2.30 -20.92
N ARG A 247 -11.66 -0.96 -20.79
CA ARG A 247 -11.78 0.00 -21.90
C ARG A 247 -10.54 0.88 -22.05
N VAL A 248 -9.42 0.50 -21.42
CA VAL A 248 -8.25 1.37 -21.37
C VAL A 248 -7.56 1.40 -22.73
N TRP A 249 -7.13 2.59 -23.11
CA TRP A 249 -6.56 2.91 -24.42
C TRP A 249 -5.27 2.15 -24.75
N TYR A 250 -4.52 1.67 -23.76
CA TYR A 250 -3.25 0.97 -23.96
C TYR A 250 -3.38 -0.57 -24.09
N LEU A 251 -4.58 -1.15 -23.94
CA LEU A 251 -4.83 -2.59 -24.06
C LEU A 251 -5.64 -2.92 -25.31
N ASN A 252 -5.03 -3.66 -26.25
CA ASN A 252 -5.70 -4.13 -27.47
C ASN A 252 -6.59 -5.35 -27.22
N GLU A 253 -7.45 -5.71 -28.17
CA GLU A 253 -8.32 -6.89 -28.06
C GLU A 253 -7.53 -8.20 -27.94
N GLY A 254 -6.40 -8.33 -28.66
CA GLY A 254 -5.47 -9.45 -28.49
C GLY A 254 -4.86 -9.53 -27.09
N ASP A 255 -4.57 -8.39 -26.45
CA ASP A 255 -4.08 -8.34 -25.07
C ASP A 255 -5.17 -8.82 -24.08
N LYS A 256 -6.44 -8.47 -24.34
CA LYS A 256 -7.58 -8.94 -23.53
C LYS A 256 -7.82 -10.44 -23.67
N ALA A 257 -7.60 -11.01 -24.86
CA ALA A 257 -7.68 -12.46 -25.07
C ALA A 257 -6.59 -13.20 -24.28
N ILE A 258 -5.35 -12.69 -24.28
CA ILE A 258 -4.25 -13.21 -23.45
C ILE A 258 -4.62 -13.13 -21.96
N ALA A 259 -5.18 -11.99 -21.51
CA ALA A 259 -5.61 -11.81 -20.12
C ALA A 259 -6.66 -12.85 -19.70
N LYS A 260 -7.74 -13.00 -20.49
CA LYS A 260 -8.83 -13.97 -20.23
C LYS A 260 -8.27 -15.39 -20.12
N ARG A 261 -7.45 -15.80 -21.09
CA ARG A 261 -6.87 -17.14 -21.13
C ARG A 261 -6.00 -17.43 -19.90
N ARG A 262 -5.23 -16.45 -19.44
CA ARG A 262 -4.41 -16.57 -18.23
C ARG A 262 -5.25 -16.75 -16.97
N MET A 263 -6.35 -16.01 -16.85
CA MET A 263 -7.24 -16.11 -15.69
C MET A 263 -8.02 -17.44 -15.67
N GLU A 264 -8.36 -17.99 -16.84
CA GLU A 264 -8.94 -19.33 -16.97
C GLU A 264 -8.00 -20.43 -16.50
N LEU A 265 -6.72 -20.37 -16.89
CA LEU A 265 -5.70 -21.34 -16.49
C LEU A 265 -5.46 -21.36 -14.97
N GLU A 266 -5.63 -20.21 -14.31
CA GLU A 266 -5.52 -20.11 -12.85
C GLU A 266 -6.76 -20.64 -12.11
N GLY A 267 -7.79 -21.10 -12.83
CA GLY A 267 -9.00 -21.69 -12.27
C GLY A 267 -9.85 -20.70 -11.48
N ARG A 268 -9.77 -19.39 -11.79
CA ARG A 268 -10.57 -18.39 -11.09
C ARG A 268 -12.06 -18.62 -11.32
N ARG A 269 -12.75 -19.10 -10.28
CA ARG A 269 -14.21 -19.27 -10.30
C ARG A 269 -14.88 -17.93 -10.61
N LYS A 270 -15.81 -17.94 -11.56
CA LYS A 270 -16.69 -16.81 -11.89
C LYS A 270 -17.36 -16.30 -10.61
N ARG A 271 -17.58 -14.98 -10.53
CA ARG A 271 -18.20 -14.30 -9.38
C ARG A 271 -19.44 -15.06 -8.93
N GLN A 272 -19.39 -15.59 -7.70
CA GLN A 272 -20.58 -16.17 -7.09
C GLN A 272 -21.34 -15.08 -6.31
N PRO A 273 -22.68 -15.08 -6.36
CA PRO A 273 -23.47 -14.11 -5.62
C PRO A 273 -23.23 -14.25 -4.11
N PHE A 274 -23.29 -13.10 -3.43
CA PHE A 274 -23.16 -12.99 -1.98
C PHE A 274 -24.37 -13.67 -1.32
N THR A 275 -24.13 -14.76 -0.58
CA THR A 275 -25.19 -15.51 0.12
C THR A 275 -24.99 -15.39 1.63
N LYS A 276 -26.03 -15.01 2.38
CA LYS A 276 -25.98 -14.91 3.85
C LYS A 276 -25.46 -16.19 4.54
N LYS A 277 -25.78 -17.37 3.97
CA LYS A 277 -25.27 -18.68 4.42
C LYS A 277 -23.74 -18.80 4.35
N LYS A 278 -23.08 -18.15 3.37
CA LYS A 278 -21.61 -18.15 3.28
C LYS A 278 -20.99 -17.27 4.35
N VAL A 279 -21.59 -16.13 4.66
CA VAL A 279 -21.12 -15.24 5.73
C VAL A 279 -21.16 -15.96 7.08
N LEU A 280 -22.28 -16.61 7.40
CA LEU A 280 -22.40 -17.38 8.64
C LEU A 280 -21.36 -18.52 8.71
N LYS A 281 -21.09 -19.19 7.59
CA LYS A 281 -20.08 -20.25 7.50
C LYS A 281 -18.65 -19.71 7.69
N ILE A 282 -18.36 -18.51 7.19
CA ILE A 282 -17.06 -17.85 7.37
C ILE A 282 -16.88 -17.42 8.83
N LEU A 283 -17.90 -16.80 9.43
CA LEU A 283 -17.88 -16.39 10.85
C LEU A 283 -17.76 -17.57 11.81
N SER A 284 -18.33 -18.73 11.45
CA SER A 284 -18.22 -19.98 12.20
C SER A 284 -16.89 -20.73 11.97
N SER A 285 -16.02 -20.26 11.06
CA SER A 285 -14.75 -20.94 10.79
C SER A 285 -13.71 -20.53 11.82
N TRP A 286 -13.08 -21.52 12.47
CA TRP A 286 -11.99 -21.28 13.42
C TRP A 286 -10.81 -20.54 12.80
N HIS A 287 -10.56 -20.70 11.49
CA HIS A 287 -9.51 -19.99 10.77
C HIS A 287 -9.67 -18.47 10.84
N LEU A 288 -10.91 -17.95 10.84
CA LEU A 288 -11.17 -16.52 10.93
C LEU A 288 -10.75 -15.96 12.29
N TRP A 289 -10.90 -16.75 13.36
CA TRP A 289 -10.58 -16.31 14.72
C TRP A 289 -9.12 -16.56 15.09
N LEU A 290 -8.53 -17.64 14.59
CA LEU A 290 -7.16 -18.05 14.94
C LEU A 290 -6.09 -17.46 14.02
N LEU A 291 -6.32 -17.25 12.72
CA LEU A 291 -5.28 -16.73 11.81
C LEU A 291 -4.95 -15.23 12.02
N PRO A 292 -5.90 -14.35 12.37
CA PRO A 292 -5.58 -12.95 12.64
C PRO A 292 -4.84 -12.75 13.98
N LEU A 293 -4.95 -13.67 14.94
CA LEU A 293 -4.32 -13.52 16.26
C LEU A 293 -2.79 -13.42 16.19
N PRO A 294 -2.06 -14.33 15.50
CA PRO A 294 -0.63 -14.20 15.29
C PRO A 294 -0.24 -12.88 14.60
N ILE A 295 -1.02 -12.45 13.61
CA ILE A 295 -0.78 -11.18 12.91
C ILE A 295 -0.99 -10.00 13.86
N PHE A 296 -2.05 -10.03 14.69
CA PHE A 296 -2.33 -9.03 15.70
C PHE A 296 -1.21 -8.94 16.74
N PHE A 297 -0.66 -10.06 17.22
CA PHE A 297 0.46 -10.05 18.15
C PHE A 297 1.77 -9.63 17.47
N CYS A 298 2.05 -10.06 16.24
CA CYS A 298 3.29 -9.70 15.54
C CYS A 298 3.31 -8.23 15.09
N VAL A 299 2.17 -7.69 14.64
CA VAL A 299 2.04 -6.32 14.13
C VAL A 299 1.66 -5.34 15.25
N GLY A 300 0.77 -5.75 16.17
CA GLY A 300 0.26 -4.91 17.25
C GLY A 300 1.18 -4.79 18.46
N ALA A 301 2.10 -5.75 18.70
CA ALA A 301 3.13 -5.60 19.73
C ALA A 301 4.30 -4.70 19.29
N GLY A 302 4.39 -4.36 18.00
CA GLY A 302 5.45 -3.53 17.47
C GLY A 302 5.17 -2.05 17.67
N GLY A 303 6.02 -1.34 18.40
CA GLY A 303 6.02 0.13 18.48
C GLY A 303 6.09 0.86 17.11
N ALA A 304 6.16 0.12 15.99
CA ALA A 304 6.10 0.61 14.62
C ALA A 304 4.80 1.36 14.26
N GLY A 305 3.68 1.07 14.93
CA GLY A 305 2.43 1.85 14.77
C GLY A 305 2.45 3.21 15.48
N GLN A 306 3.47 3.47 16.30
CA GLN A 306 3.62 4.71 17.06
C GLN A 306 4.90 5.43 16.61
N PRO A 307 4.90 6.76 16.51
CA PRO A 307 6.07 7.52 16.07
C PRO A 307 7.11 7.68 17.21
N VAL A 308 7.47 6.58 17.87
CA VAL A 308 8.26 6.58 19.12
C VAL A 308 9.59 7.28 18.93
N PHE A 309 10.27 7.07 17.80
CA PHE A 309 11.59 7.66 17.56
C PHE A 309 11.53 9.19 17.33
N ALA A 310 10.54 9.68 16.55
CA ALA A 310 10.35 11.12 16.36
C ALA A 310 9.95 11.82 17.68
N LEU A 311 9.09 11.18 18.47
CA LEU A 311 8.70 11.68 19.79
C LEU A 311 9.86 11.67 20.79
N TYR A 312 10.70 10.64 20.78
CA TYR A 312 11.92 10.55 21.58
C TYR A 312 12.88 11.69 21.26
N LEU A 313 13.14 11.96 19.97
CA LEU A 313 14.01 13.06 19.55
C LEU A 313 13.44 14.43 19.94
N LYS A 314 12.11 14.63 19.86
CA LYS A 314 11.46 15.87 20.34
C LYS A 314 11.53 16.02 21.86
N ALA A 315 11.50 14.92 22.62
CA ALA A 315 11.58 14.93 24.09
C ALA A 315 13.01 15.07 24.64
N SER A 316 14.04 14.72 23.85
CA SER A 316 15.44 14.81 24.23
C SER A 316 15.87 16.26 24.50
N LYS A 317 16.34 16.54 25.72
CA LYS A 317 16.90 17.86 26.11
C LYS A 317 18.42 17.95 25.89
N HIS A 318 19.14 16.84 25.99
CA HIS A 318 20.60 16.77 25.85
C HIS A 318 20.99 15.54 25.00
N PRO A 319 21.34 15.70 23.71
CA PRO A 319 21.36 16.92 22.90
C PRO A 319 19.96 17.40 22.45
N LYS A 320 19.82 18.71 22.21
CA LYS A 320 18.61 19.31 21.60
C LYS A 320 18.70 19.20 20.09
N TYR A 321 17.79 18.44 19.48
CA TYR A 321 17.75 18.26 18.04
C TYR A 321 16.99 19.38 17.33
N THR A 322 17.45 19.75 16.13
CA THR A 322 16.73 20.71 15.27
C THR A 322 15.51 20.05 14.63
N LEU A 323 14.50 20.84 14.23
CA LEU A 323 13.29 20.30 13.57
C LEU A 323 13.63 19.44 12.33
N ARG A 324 14.63 19.86 11.54
CA ARG A 324 15.11 19.08 10.39
C ARG A 324 15.70 17.73 10.80
N GLN A 325 16.47 17.68 11.89
CA GLN A 325 17.02 16.43 12.41
C GLN A 325 15.91 15.52 12.95
N ILE A 326 14.92 16.08 13.64
CA ILE A 326 13.80 15.31 14.20
C ILE A 326 12.93 14.69 13.09
N ASN A 327 12.80 15.33 11.93
CA ASN A 327 12.07 14.75 10.79
C ASN A 327 12.94 13.81 9.94
N ASN A 328 14.24 14.10 9.76
CA ASN A 328 15.11 13.31 8.88
C ASN A 328 15.64 12.04 9.55
N TYR A 329 16.03 12.07 10.83
CA TYR A 329 16.63 10.88 11.47
C TYR A 329 15.66 9.70 11.59
N PRO A 330 14.35 9.89 11.88
CA PRO A 330 13.39 8.80 11.88
C PRO A 330 13.16 8.14 10.51
N THR A 331 13.57 8.76 9.40
CA THR A 331 13.50 8.13 8.07
C THR A 331 14.41 6.91 7.94
N THR A 332 15.36 6.70 8.87
CA THR A 332 16.20 5.50 8.92
C THR A 332 15.41 4.23 9.25
N VAL A 333 14.28 4.35 9.97
CA VAL A 333 13.40 3.22 10.30
C VAL A 333 12.72 2.63 9.05
N PRO A 334 11.98 3.41 8.23
CA PRO A 334 11.44 2.91 6.97
C PRO A 334 12.54 2.55 5.96
N ALA A 335 13.71 3.18 5.99
CA ALA A 335 14.85 2.74 5.16
C ALA A 335 15.29 1.32 5.52
N MET A 336 15.39 1.02 6.82
CA MET A 336 15.70 -0.33 7.30
C MET A 336 14.61 -1.32 6.94
N GLN A 337 13.34 -0.94 7.07
CA GLN A 337 12.21 -1.76 6.62
C GLN A 337 12.31 -2.12 5.13
N ALA A 338 12.59 -1.15 4.26
CA ALA A 338 12.71 -1.38 2.82
C ALA A 338 13.88 -2.32 2.48
N ALA A 339 15.06 -2.05 3.03
CA ALA A 339 16.27 -2.86 2.82
C ALA A 339 16.06 -4.31 3.27
N SER A 340 15.38 -4.48 4.40
CA SER A 340 15.15 -5.79 5.01
C SER A 340 14.06 -6.57 4.32
N THR A 341 13.01 -5.89 3.85
CA THR A 341 11.97 -6.52 3.03
C THR A 341 12.60 -7.10 1.77
N LEU A 342 13.45 -6.33 1.07
CA LEU A 342 14.19 -6.81 -0.10
C LEU A 342 15.10 -8.00 0.22
N ALA A 343 15.90 -7.90 1.27
CA ALA A 343 16.81 -8.97 1.68
C ALA A 343 16.04 -10.25 2.03
N TYR A 344 14.99 -10.14 2.84
CA TYR A 344 14.18 -11.26 3.27
C TYR A 344 13.40 -11.91 2.13
N THR A 345 12.77 -11.12 1.26
CA THR A 345 12.11 -11.67 0.06
C THR A 345 13.12 -12.37 -0.83
N TRP A 346 14.31 -11.80 -1.04
CA TRP A 346 15.33 -12.44 -1.87
C TRP A 346 15.90 -13.73 -1.27
N ILE A 347 16.12 -13.78 0.06
CA ILE A 347 16.63 -14.98 0.77
C ILE A 347 15.55 -16.07 0.84
N SER A 348 14.30 -15.68 1.13
CA SER A 348 13.12 -16.57 1.13
C SER A 348 12.95 -17.22 -0.25
N ASP A 349 12.99 -16.35 -1.25
CA ASP A 349 13.22 -16.60 -2.65
C ASP A 349 14.25 -17.73 -2.82
N SER A 350 15.52 -17.33 -2.80
CA SER A 350 16.65 -18.04 -3.41
C SER A 350 17.21 -19.17 -2.56
N VAL A 351 17.54 -18.87 -1.32
CA VAL A 351 18.29 -19.78 -0.44
C VAL A 351 17.37 -20.81 0.16
N LEU A 352 16.15 -20.39 0.54
CA LEU A 352 15.22 -21.22 1.30
C LEU A 352 14.18 -21.95 0.44
N ARG A 353 14.24 -21.81 -0.89
CA ARG A 353 13.33 -22.46 -1.85
C ARG A 353 11.85 -22.27 -1.48
N GLY A 354 11.49 -21.08 -1.00
CA GLY A 354 10.13 -20.75 -0.57
C GLY A 354 9.77 -21.12 0.87
N ARG A 355 10.70 -21.63 1.70
CA ARG A 355 10.47 -21.80 3.14
C ARG A 355 10.57 -20.45 3.86
N ARG A 356 9.42 -19.85 4.17
CA ARG A 356 9.32 -18.52 4.81
C ARG A 356 9.55 -18.53 6.32
N TRP A 357 9.26 -19.65 7.00
CA TRP A 357 9.31 -19.75 8.46
C TRP A 357 10.66 -19.41 9.10
N PRO A 358 11.85 -19.73 8.53
CA PRO A 358 13.13 -19.41 9.18
C PRO A 358 13.39 -17.91 9.25
N ILE A 359 12.97 -17.17 8.22
CA ILE A 359 13.13 -15.70 8.17
C ILE A 359 12.17 -15.04 9.15
N ILE A 360 10.93 -15.55 9.25
CA ILE A 360 9.97 -15.07 10.23
C ILE A 360 10.55 -15.23 11.64
N LEU A 361 11.09 -16.41 11.98
CA LEU A 361 11.71 -16.64 13.29
C LEU A 361 12.94 -15.77 13.55
N TRP A 362 13.77 -15.56 12.53
CA TRP A 362 14.94 -14.67 12.64
C TRP A 362 14.51 -13.23 12.94
N ALA A 363 13.57 -12.70 12.17
CA ALA A 363 13.09 -11.34 12.32
C ALA A 363 12.31 -11.15 13.64
N THR A 364 11.53 -12.13 14.09
CA THR A 364 10.86 -12.06 15.41
C THR A 364 11.85 -12.12 16.56
N SER A 365 12.93 -12.91 16.44
CA SER A 365 14.00 -12.96 17.45
C SER A 365 14.69 -11.61 17.61
N ILE A 366 14.99 -10.92 16.51
CA ILE A 366 15.56 -9.56 16.54
C ILE A 366 14.57 -8.59 17.21
N ASN A 367 13.29 -8.64 16.86
CA ASN A 367 12.29 -7.77 17.49
C ASN A 367 12.15 -8.02 18.99
N LEU A 368 12.22 -9.28 19.43
CA LEU A 368 12.19 -9.61 20.85
C LEU A 368 13.34 -8.90 21.58
N VAL A 369 14.57 -8.99 21.08
CA VAL A 369 15.74 -8.32 21.66
C VAL A 369 15.58 -6.80 21.67
N VAL A 370 15.06 -6.22 20.59
CA VAL A 370 14.84 -4.77 20.47
C VAL A 370 13.79 -4.27 21.46
N PHE A 371 12.64 -4.93 21.56
CA PHE A 371 11.56 -4.51 22.46
C PHE A 371 11.88 -4.77 23.93
N THR A 372 12.53 -5.90 24.26
CA THR A 372 13.03 -6.15 25.62
C THR A 372 14.07 -5.12 26.01
N SER A 373 14.94 -4.71 25.07
CA SER A 373 15.88 -3.62 25.30
C SER A 373 15.13 -2.33 25.59
N LEU A 374 14.23 -1.87 24.70
CA LEU A 374 13.48 -0.61 24.88
C LEU A 374 12.59 -0.58 26.13
N ALA A 375 12.21 -1.73 26.69
CA ALA A 375 11.51 -1.82 27.96
C ALA A 375 12.42 -1.47 29.16
N ALA A 376 13.74 -1.59 29.02
CA ALA A 376 14.70 -1.16 30.03
C ALA A 376 14.83 0.38 30.02
N TRP A 377 14.61 1.02 31.16
CA TRP A 377 14.57 2.48 31.28
C TRP A 377 15.92 3.17 31.03
N THR A 378 17.04 2.46 31.20
CA THR A 378 18.41 3.00 31.10
C THR A 378 19.26 2.19 30.14
N ILE A 379 19.48 2.75 28.96
CA ILE A 379 20.25 2.13 27.88
C ILE A 379 21.19 3.19 27.27
N PRO A 380 22.42 2.83 26.85
CA PRO A 380 23.31 3.73 26.13
C PRO A 380 22.66 4.37 24.89
N VAL A 381 22.94 5.65 24.62
CA VAL A 381 22.33 6.40 23.50
C VAL A 381 22.51 5.68 22.16
N GLY A 382 23.68 5.08 21.92
CA GLY A 382 23.93 4.30 20.70
C GLY A 382 23.04 3.06 20.56
N TRP A 383 22.77 2.34 21.65
CA TRP A 383 21.86 1.18 21.64
C TRP A 383 20.40 1.62 21.50
N HIS A 384 20.00 2.74 22.09
CA HIS A 384 18.68 3.35 21.86
C HIS A 384 18.42 3.61 20.36
N TRP A 385 19.38 4.23 19.68
CA TRP A 385 19.31 4.49 18.24
C TRP A 385 19.27 3.19 17.43
N ALA A 386 20.13 2.23 17.75
CA ALA A 386 20.14 0.93 17.09
C ALA A 386 18.78 0.22 17.24
N CYS A 387 18.19 0.21 18.44
CA CYS A 387 16.87 -0.36 18.70
C CYS A 387 15.78 0.30 17.84
N TYR A 388 15.74 1.64 17.75
CA TYR A 388 14.74 2.32 16.91
C TYR A 388 14.90 1.98 15.42
N ILE A 389 16.13 1.93 14.90
CA ILE A 389 16.39 1.57 13.50
C ILE A 389 16.02 0.10 13.24
N LEU A 390 16.44 -0.80 14.13
CA LEU A 390 16.16 -2.24 14.01
C LEU A 390 14.67 -2.57 14.18
N MET A 391 13.88 -1.69 14.82
CA MET A 391 12.43 -1.85 14.89
C MET A 391 11.77 -1.92 13.50
N GLY A 392 12.35 -1.27 12.48
CA GLY A 392 11.86 -1.35 11.10
C GLY A 392 11.85 -2.76 10.51
N GLN A 393 12.65 -3.68 11.07
CA GLN A 393 12.71 -5.10 10.69
C GLN A 393 11.41 -5.86 10.95
N GLY A 394 10.68 -5.52 12.02
CA GLY A 394 9.45 -6.25 12.38
C GLY A 394 8.34 -6.09 11.35
N VAL A 395 8.26 -4.91 10.72
CA VAL A 395 7.25 -4.61 9.71
C VAL A 395 7.59 -5.30 8.38
N ALA A 396 8.87 -5.55 8.10
CA ALA A 396 9.32 -6.25 6.89
C ALA A 396 8.82 -7.71 6.79
N ILE A 397 8.30 -8.28 7.89
CA ILE A 397 7.74 -9.64 7.94
C ILE A 397 6.34 -9.70 7.30
N SER A 398 5.60 -8.57 7.30
CA SER A 398 4.18 -8.52 6.91
C SER A 398 3.86 -9.13 5.53
N PRO A 399 4.61 -8.83 4.45
CA PRO A 399 4.32 -9.37 3.12
C PRO A 399 4.53 -10.90 3.03
N MET A 400 5.44 -11.44 3.83
CA MET A 400 5.74 -12.88 3.86
C MET A 400 4.69 -13.68 4.63
N MET A 401 3.94 -13.06 5.54
CA MET A 401 2.82 -13.69 6.23
C MET A 401 1.52 -13.69 5.41
N MET A 402 1.36 -12.71 4.51
CA MET A 402 0.17 -12.59 3.66
C MET A 402 0.21 -13.43 2.39
N SER A 403 1.41 -13.79 1.94
CA SER A 403 1.62 -14.71 0.81
C SER A 403 1.67 -16.15 1.28
#